data_AF-A0A934FL77-F1
#
_entry.id   AF-A0A934FL77-F1
#
_cell.length_a   1.000
_cell.length_b   1.000
_cell.length_c   1.000
_cell.angle_alpha   90.00
_cell.angle_beta   90.00
_cell.angle_gamma   90.00
#
_symmetry.space_group_name_H-M   'P 1'
#
loop_
_entity.id
_entity.type
_entity.pdbx_description
1 polymer ?
#
loop_
_entity_poly.entity_id
_entity_poly.type
_entity_poly.pdbx_seq_one_letter_code
_entity_poly.pdbx_strand_id
1 'polypeptide(L)'
;MTTVQRLAKQLLPKQTADAMEAESRQWRVLCACGHERSIWDLGGIRYKAAGNPRKLMKCPACGKRTWHRVFKQPPVTAGRNAIAGISQTT
;
A
#
# COMPACT_ATOMS: atom_id res chain seq x y z
N MET A 1 3.80 -10.14 -11.30
CA MET A 1 3.33 -11.05 -10.23
C MET A 1 4.50 -11.87 -9.74
N THR A 2 4.78 -11.85 -8.44
CA THR A 2 5.85 -12.66 -7.85
C THR A 2 5.40 -14.10 -7.60
N THR A 3 6.35 -15.03 -7.48
CA THR A 3 6.08 -16.47 -7.23
C THR A 3 5.23 -16.68 -5.97
N VAL A 4 5.45 -15.86 -4.93
CA VAL A 4 4.68 -15.88 -3.67
C VAL A 4 3.20 -15.53 -3.90
N GLN A 5 2.91 -14.52 -4.72
CA GLN A 5 1.52 -14.14 -5.05
C GLN A 5 0.83 -15.21 -5.90
N ARG A 6 1.57 -15.86 -6.79
CA ARG A 6 1.05 -16.94 -7.64
C ARG A 6 0.68 -18.16 -6.81
N LEU A 7 1.56 -18.59 -5.90
CA LEU A 7 1.31 -19.71 -4.98
C LEU A 7 0.13 -19.42 -4.04
N ALA A 8 0.06 -18.22 -3.47
CA ALA A 8 -1.05 -17.84 -2.60
C ALA A 8 -2.40 -17.91 -3.32
N LYS A 9 -2.48 -17.46 -4.59
CA LYS A 9 -3.71 -17.55 -5.39
C LYS A 9 -4.10 -18.98 -5.79
N GLN A 10 -3.15 -19.91 -5.87
CA GLN A 10 -3.43 -21.31 -6.19
C GLN A 10 -3.87 -22.14 -4.97
N LEU A 11 -3.42 -21.74 -3.78
CA LEU A 11 -3.73 -22.44 -2.52
C LEU A 11 -4.99 -21.93 -1.82
N LEU A 12 -5.40 -20.68 -2.07
CA LEU A 12 -6.52 -20.04 -1.38
C LEU A 12 -7.80 -20.03 -2.23
N PRO A 13 -8.99 -20.12 -1.60
CA PRO A 13 -10.26 -19.87 -2.26
C PRO A 13 -10.27 -18.48 -2.92
N LYS A 14 -10.87 -18.36 -4.11
CA LYS A 14 -10.87 -17.14 -4.92
C LYS A 14 -11.29 -15.88 -4.14
N GLN A 15 -12.32 -15.99 -3.29
CA GLN A 15 -12.82 -14.88 -2.48
C GLN A 15 -11.79 -14.43 -1.42
N THR A 16 -11.11 -15.38 -0.77
CA THR A 16 -10.04 -15.09 0.18
C THR A 16 -8.82 -14.49 -0.51
N ALA A 17 -8.46 -14.99 -1.69
CA ALA A 17 -7.36 -14.46 -2.48
C ALA A 17 -7.62 -13.02 -2.95
N ASP A 18 -8.87 -12.69 -3.29
CA ASP A 18 -9.29 -11.33 -3.67
C ASP A 18 -9.24 -10.38 -2.46
N ALA A 19 -9.80 -10.78 -1.32
CA ALA A 19 -9.72 -10.01 -0.07
C ALA A 19 -8.27 -9.79 0.39
N MET A 20 -7.42 -10.81 0.25
CA MET A 20 -5.99 -10.75 0.56
C MET A 20 -5.26 -9.76 -0.35
N GLU A 21 -5.55 -9.77 -1.65
CA GLU A 21 -4.99 -8.82 -2.61
C GLU A 21 -5.44 -7.39 -2.29
N ALA A 22 -6.74 -7.19 -2.07
CA ALA A 22 -7.33 -5.90 -1.73
C ALA A 22 -6.71 -5.31 -0.46
N GLU A 23 -6.52 -6.12 0.58
CA GLU A 23 -5.87 -5.65 1.81
C GLU A 23 -4.36 -5.42 1.60
N SER A 24 -3.67 -6.30 0.89
CA SER A 24 -2.24 -6.14 0.61
C SER A 24 -1.94 -4.88 -0.20
N ARG A 25 -2.88 -4.41 -1.03
CA ARG A 25 -2.78 -3.15 -1.77
C ARG A 25 -2.92 -1.91 -0.87
N GLN A 26 -3.71 -2.00 0.20
CA GLN A 26 -3.87 -0.93 1.20
C GLN A 26 -2.61 -0.72 2.04
N TRP A 27 -1.79 -1.76 2.20
CA TRP A 27 -0.50 -1.63 2.84
C TRP A 27 0.47 -0.87 1.94
N ARG A 28 0.88 0.32 2.38
CA ARG A 28 1.82 1.20 1.70
C ARG A 28 3.18 1.18 2.39
N VAL A 29 4.21 1.43 1.61
CA VAL A 29 5.60 1.52 2.02
C VAL A 29 6.13 2.87 1.57
N LEU A 30 6.49 3.70 2.53
CA LEU A 30 7.04 5.03 2.30
C LEU A 30 8.54 5.04 2.58
N CYS A 31 9.31 5.41 1.55
CA CYS A 31 10.73 5.69 1.67
C CYS A 31 10.96 7.07 2.30
N ALA A 32 12.12 7.27 2.92
CA ALA A 32 12.57 8.58 3.38
C ALA A 32 12.71 9.61 2.23
N CYS A 33 12.87 9.16 0.99
CA CYS A 33 12.89 10.05 -0.19
C CYS A 33 11.49 10.50 -0.64
N GLY A 34 10.42 10.16 0.09
CA GLY A 34 9.05 10.52 -0.27
C GLY A 34 8.37 9.57 -1.26
N HIS A 35 9.08 8.57 -1.77
CA HIS A 35 8.50 7.60 -2.69
C HIS A 35 7.64 6.57 -1.96
N GLU A 36 6.37 6.50 -2.32
CA GLU A 36 5.36 5.59 -1.75
C GLU A 36 4.96 4.52 -2.77
N ARG A 37 4.75 3.29 -2.28
CA ARG A 37 4.27 2.17 -3.09
C ARG A 37 3.45 1.20 -2.25
N SER A 38 2.64 0.36 -2.88
CA SER A 38 1.94 -0.71 -2.18
C SER A 38 2.84 -1.94 -1.95
N ILE A 39 2.63 -2.66 -0.84
CA ILE A 39 3.31 -3.93 -0.56
C ILE A 39 3.02 -4.97 -1.64
N TRP A 40 1.79 -4.97 -2.15
CA TRP A 40 1.42 -5.83 -3.27
C TRP A 40 2.29 -5.60 -4.52
N ASP A 41 2.64 -4.35 -4.81
CA ASP A 41 3.49 -4.00 -5.95
C ASP A 41 4.94 -4.48 -5.76
N LEU A 42 5.42 -4.46 -4.51
CA LEU A 42 6.69 -5.07 -4.12
C LEU A 42 6.68 -6.61 -4.18
N GLY A 43 5.54 -7.23 -4.50
CA GLY A 43 5.40 -8.68 -4.48
C GLY A 43 5.21 -9.29 -3.10
N GLY A 44 4.95 -8.46 -2.08
CA GLY A 44 4.65 -8.90 -0.72
C GLY A 44 3.15 -9.13 -0.51
N ILE A 45 2.83 -9.82 0.57
CA ILE A 45 1.45 -10.08 1.01
C ILE A 45 1.36 -9.68 2.49
N ARG A 46 0.36 -8.87 2.83
CA ARG A 46 -0.03 -8.58 4.23
C ARG A 46 -1.54 -8.67 4.33
N TYR A 47 -2.01 -9.79 4.89
CA TYR A 47 -3.42 -10.06 5.13
C TYR A 47 -3.65 -10.37 6.61
N LYS A 48 -4.71 -9.78 7.17
CA LYS A 48 -5.06 -9.71 8.60
C LYS A 48 -3.90 -9.24 9.49
N ALA A 49 -2.96 -8.50 8.91
CA ALA A 49 -1.82 -7.96 9.64
C ALA A 49 -2.21 -6.68 10.38
N ALA A 50 -1.48 -6.37 11.45
CA ALA A 50 -1.63 -5.13 12.20
C ALA A 50 -0.26 -4.47 12.45
N GLY A 51 -0.28 -3.22 12.92
CA GLY A 51 0.90 -2.45 13.29
C GLY A 51 1.59 -1.74 12.12
N ASN A 52 2.54 -0.85 12.46
CA ASN A 52 3.27 0.00 11.51
C ASN A 52 4.79 -0.27 11.56
N PRO A 53 5.25 -1.44 11.09
CA PRO A 53 6.67 -1.79 11.18
C PRO A 53 7.53 -0.91 10.26
N ARG A 54 8.81 -0.82 10.57
CA ARG A 54 9.82 -0.24 9.68
C ARG A 54 10.64 -1.36 9.06
N LYS A 55 10.86 -1.32 7.74
CA LYS A 55 11.70 -2.30 7.04
C LYS A 55 12.89 -1.63 6.37
N LEU A 56 14.08 -2.17 6.57
CA LEU A 56 15.27 -1.75 5.85
C LEU A 56 15.27 -2.42 4.47
N MET A 57 15.11 -1.63 3.41
CA MET A 57 15.10 -2.12 2.04
C MET A 57 15.71 -1.11 1.09
N LYS A 58 16.13 -1.57 -0.11
CA LYS A 58 16.60 -0.70 -1.18
C LYS A 58 15.38 -0.06 -1.85
N CYS A 59 15.37 1.27 -1.92
CA CYS A 59 14.37 1.99 -2.69
C CYS A 59 14.79 2.00 -4.17
N PRO A 60 13.97 1.52 -5.12
CA PRO A 60 14.31 1.60 -6.54
C PRO A 60 14.10 3.00 -7.14
N ALA A 61 13.47 3.95 -6.43
CA ALA A 61 13.40 5.34 -6.91
C ALA A 61 14.70 6.11 -6.62
N CYS A 62 15.24 6.03 -5.39
CA CYS A 62 16.46 6.75 -5.01
C CYS A 62 17.73 5.88 -4.96
N GLY A 63 17.60 4.57 -5.12
CA GLY A 63 18.71 3.60 -5.05
C GLY A 63 19.26 3.34 -3.64
N LYS A 64 18.91 4.15 -2.66
CA LYS A 64 19.45 4.07 -1.28
C LYS A 64 18.76 2.99 -0.45
N ARG A 65 19.49 2.42 0.49
CA ARG A 65 18.98 1.45 1.46
C ARG A 65 18.61 2.20 2.74
N THR A 66 17.32 2.40 2.97
CA THR A 66 16.80 3.22 4.09
C THR A 66 15.72 2.48 4.86
N TRP A 67 15.40 2.96 6.06
CA TRP A 67 14.24 2.48 6.81
C TRP A 67 12.96 3.00 6.17
N HIS A 68 12.18 2.10 5.58
CA HIS A 68 10.89 2.42 4.99
C HIS A 68 9.80 2.23 6.04
N ARG A 69 8.89 3.20 6.13
CA ARG A 69 7.71 3.10 6.99
C ARG A 69 6.65 2.30 6.27
N VAL A 70 6.16 1.24 6.92
CA VAL A 70 5.02 0.47 6.45
C VAL A 70 3.80 0.90 7.24
N PHE A 71 2.74 1.26 6.53
CA PHE A 71 1.47 1.61 7.16
C PHE A 71 0.30 1.12 6.31
N LYS A 72 -0.83 0.89 6.96
CA LYS A 72 -2.09 0.58 6.27
C LYS A 72 -2.77 1.90 5.94
N GLN A 73 -2.85 2.24 4.66
CA GLN A 73 -3.69 3.34 4.22
C GLN A 73 -5.14 2.84 4.24
N PRO A 74 -6.07 3.53 4.92
CA PRO A 74 -7.47 3.18 4.81
C PRO A 74 -7.87 3.28 3.33
N PRO A 75 -8.82 2.43 2.86
CA PRO A 75 -9.33 2.58 1.51
C PRO A 75 -9.75 4.03 1.33
N VAL A 76 -9.33 4.63 0.22
CA VAL A 76 -9.79 5.96 -0.17
C VAL A 76 -11.29 5.86 -0.42
N THR A 77 -12.10 5.99 0.63
CA THR A 77 -13.50 6.30 0.49
C THR A 77 -13.49 7.62 -0.26
N ALA A 78 -13.91 7.60 -1.52
CA ALA A 78 -13.92 8.77 -2.39
C ALA A 78 -14.95 9.81 -1.89
N GLY A 79 -14.71 10.37 -0.71
CA GLY A 79 -15.34 11.57 -0.19
C GLY A 79 -14.56 12.76 -0.74
N ARG A 80 -14.72 13.01 -2.03
CA ARG A 80 -14.30 14.25 -2.66
C ARG A 80 -15.24 15.35 -2.14
N ASN A 81 -14.86 16.04 -1.07
CA ASN A 81 -15.44 17.34 -0.76
C ASN A 81 -14.35 18.30 -0.28
N ALA A 82 -13.57 18.76 -1.24
CA ALA A 82 -12.71 19.93 -1.11
C ALA A 82 -12.99 20.78 -2.35
N ILE A 83 -13.99 21.66 -2.27
CA ILE A 83 -14.02 23.05 -2.77
C ILE A 83 -15.46 23.60 -2.74
N ALA A 84 -15.78 24.50 -1.81
CA ALA A 84 -16.82 25.52 -1.98
C ALA A 84 -16.65 26.56 -0.87
N GLY A 85 -15.71 27.48 -1.07
CA GLY A 85 -15.43 28.53 -0.09
C GLY A 85 -14.36 29.49 -0.60
N ILE A 86 -14.49 29.98 -1.84
CA ILE A 86 -13.84 31.22 -2.25
C ILE A 86 -14.91 32.24 -2.59
N SER A 87 -14.78 33.38 -1.93
CA SER A 87 -15.69 34.50 -1.82
C SER A 87 -16.02 35.15 -3.16
N GLN A 88 -17.29 35.47 -3.38
CA GLN A 88 -17.71 36.46 -4.36
C GLN A 88 -17.77 37.81 -3.66
N THR A 89 -16.82 38.70 -3.97
CA THR A 89 -16.90 40.14 -3.70
C THR A 89 -17.28 40.83 -4.99
N THR A 90 -18.45 41.46 -5.01
CA THR A 90 -18.83 42.53 -5.95
C THR A 90 -19.58 43.58 -5.16
#